data_AF-A0A964ILN8-F1
#
_entry.id   AF-A0A964ILN8-F1
#
_cell.length_a   1.000
_cell.length_b   1.000
_cell.length_c   1.000
_cell.angle_alpha   90.00
_cell.angle_beta   90.00
_cell.angle_gamma   90.00
#
_symmetry.space_group_name_H-M   'P 1'
#
loop_
_entity.id
_entity.type
_entity.pdbx_description
1 polymer ?
#
loop_
_entity_poly.entity_id
_entity_poly.type
_entity_poly.pdbx_seq_one_letter_code
_entity_poly.pdbx_strand_id
1 'polypeptide(L)'
;MPDLYTPDVMEELERHGLAPKPGTSPELLREQINDLYRYEIRKLRDRCRAGEFTTKELPGHVVELRRRYLLLSIPTSRWVMLP
;
A
#
# COMPACT_ATOMS: atom_id res chain seq x y z
N MET A 1 11.54 -24.15 1.61
CA MET A 1 10.15 -23.97 2.06
C MET A 1 9.63 -22.72 1.37
N PRO A 2 8.37 -22.62 0.93
CA PRO A 2 7.89 -21.34 0.39
C PRO A 2 8.09 -20.28 1.48
N ASP A 3 8.76 -19.18 1.14
CA ASP A 3 8.95 -18.08 2.08
C ASP A 3 7.57 -17.64 2.57
N LEU A 4 7.31 -17.88 3.85
CA LEU A 4 6.04 -17.54 4.46
C LEU A 4 6.06 -16.05 4.78
N TYR A 5 5.06 -15.32 4.31
CA TYR A 5 4.86 -13.93 4.68
C TYR A 5 4.67 -13.80 6.20
N THR A 6 5.14 -12.70 6.79
CA THR A 6 4.86 -12.43 8.20
C THR A 6 3.35 -12.19 8.40
N PRO A 7 2.78 -12.52 9.57
CA PRO A 7 1.36 -12.30 9.84
C PRO A 7 0.91 -10.86 9.60
N ASP A 8 1.70 -9.87 10.05
CA ASP A 8 1.38 -8.45 9.88
C ASP A 8 1.30 -8.05 8.40
N VAL A 9 2.20 -8.60 7.58
CA VAL A 9 2.21 -8.31 6.13
C VAL A 9 1.03 -8.99 5.45
N MET A 10 0.66 -10.20 5.86
CA MET A 10 -0.54 -10.87 5.35
C MET A 10 -1.80 -10.07 5.66
N GLU A 11 -1.95 -9.58 6.89
CA GLU A 11 -3.11 -8.77 7.28
C GLU A 11 -3.19 -7.48 6.45
N GLU A 12 -2.07 -6.77 6.26
CA GLU A 12 -2.05 -5.55 5.45
C GLU A 12 -2.29 -5.83 3.96
N LEU A 13 -1.79 -6.95 3.42
CA LEU A 13 -2.09 -7.37 2.05
C LEU A 13 -3.60 -7.63 1.87
N GLU A 14 -4.23 -8.32 2.83
CA GLU A 14 -5.68 -8.57 2.82
C GLU A 14 -6.49 -7.28 2.90
N ARG A 15 -6.07 -6.30 3.71
CA ARG A 15 -6.70 -4.95 3.75
C ARG A 15 -6.66 -4.25 2.39
N HIS A 16 -5.68 -4.58 1.55
CA HIS A 16 -5.56 -4.08 0.17
C HIS A 16 -6.22 -4.99 -0.88
N GLY A 17 -6.91 -6.06 -0.45
CA GLY A 17 -7.60 -7.00 -1.33
C GLY A 17 -6.68 -8.02 -2.00
N LEU A 18 -5.46 -8.20 -1.49
CA LEU A 18 -4.47 -9.14 -2.02
C LEU A 18 -4.43 -10.41 -1.16
N ALA A 19 -4.46 -11.56 -1.81
CA ALA A 19 -4.32 -12.87 -1.17
C ALA A 19 -3.18 -13.64 -1.85
N PRO A 20 -1.92 -13.46 -1.43
CA PRO A 20 -0.79 -14.10 -2.07
C PRO A 20 -0.81 -15.61 -1.88
N LYS A 21 -0.45 -16.35 -2.92
CA LYS A 21 -0.21 -17.80 -2.84
C LYS A 21 1.25 -18.09 -2.46
N PRO A 22 1.56 -19.28 -1.92
CA PRO A 22 2.95 -19.71 -1.74
C PRO A 22 3.76 -19.52 -3.02
N GLY A 23 4.91 -18.84 -2.92
CA GLY A 23 5.79 -18.53 -4.06
C GLY A 23 5.41 -17.26 -4.85
N THR A 24 4.36 -16.54 -4.46
CA THR A 24 4.11 -15.19 -5.00
C THR A 24 5.24 -14.27 -4.55
N SER A 25 5.90 -13.58 -5.49
CA SER A 25 6.99 -12.66 -5.19
C SER A 25 6.48 -11.43 -4.41
N PRO A 26 7.16 -11.04 -3.31
CA PRO A 26 6.87 -9.80 -2.59
C PRO A 26 6.97 -8.54 -3.46
N GLU A 27 7.88 -8.53 -4.45
CA GLU A 27 8.08 -7.42 -5.39
C GLU A 27 6.84 -7.21 -6.26
N LEU A 28 6.25 -8.30 -6.76
CA LEU A 28 5.02 -8.24 -7.55
C LEU A 28 3.83 -7.69 -6.74
N LEU A 29 3.72 -8.07 -5.47
CA LEU A 29 2.68 -7.55 -4.57
C LEU A 29 2.90 -6.06 -4.27
N ARG A 30 4.16 -5.67 -4.04
CA ARG A 30 4.53 -4.27 -3.83
C ARG A 30 4.16 -3.40 -5.03
N GLU A 31 4.38 -3.88 -6.24
CA GLU A 31 3.98 -3.18 -7.47
C GLU A 31 2.46 -2.98 -7.53
N GLN A 32 1.67 -4.02 -7.24
CA GLN A 32 0.20 -3.91 -7.19
C GLN A 32 -0.28 -2.90 -6.15
N ILE A 33 0.31 -2.91 -4.94
CA ILE A 33 0.00 -1.92 -3.90
C ILE A 33 0.39 -0.50 -4.35
N ASN A 34 1.52 -0.35 -5.02
CA ASN A 34 1.98 0.96 -5.53
C ASN A 34 1.02 1.52 -6.58
N ASP A 35 0.52 0.68 -7.48
CA ASP A 35 -0.45 1.12 -8.48
C ASP A 35 -1.78 1.55 -7.85
N LEU A 36 -2.26 0.81 -6.84
CA LEU A 36 -3.41 1.21 -6.04
C LEU A 36 -3.17 2.54 -5.32
N TYR A 37 -2.01 2.72 -4.68
CA TYR A 37 -1.64 3.98 -4.03
C TYR A 37 -1.58 5.16 -5.00
N ARG A 38 -1.02 4.98 -6.20
CA ARG A 38 -0.98 6.00 -7.25
C ARG A 38 -2.38 6.38 -7.72
N TYR A 39 -3.28 5.40 -7.84
CA TYR A 39 -4.68 5.64 -8.17
C TYR A 39 -5.36 6.48 -7.08
N GLU A 40 -5.21 6.12 -5.80
CA GLU A 40 -5.78 6.86 -4.68
C GLU A 40 -5.22 8.29 -4.57
N ILE A 41 -3.92 8.49 -4.83
CA ILE A 41 -3.32 9.83 -4.88
C ILE A 41 -3.94 10.68 -5.99
N ARG A 42 -4.14 10.11 -7.19
CA ARG A 42 -4.80 10.83 -8.30
C ARG A 42 -6.22 11.22 -7.91
N LYS A 43 -7.00 10.26 -7.41
CA LYS A 43 -8.37 10.48 -6.94
C LYS A 43 -8.44 11.57 -5.86
N LEU A 44 -7.52 11.55 -4.90
CA LEU A 44 -7.46 12.58 -3.86
C LEU A 44 -7.19 13.99 -4.44
N ARG A 45 -6.27 14.09 -5.41
CA ARG A 45 -5.99 15.36 -6.09
C ARG A 45 -7.17 15.85 -6.90
N ASP A 46 -7.91 14.95 -7.54
CA ASP A 46 -9.11 15.28 -8.31
C ASP A 46 -10.23 15.81 -7.41
N ARG A 47 -10.42 15.21 -6.22
CA ARG A 47 -11.36 15.72 -5.20
C ARG A 47 -10.98 17.13 -4.71
N CYS A 48 -9.68 17.38 -4.50
CA CYS A 48 -9.18 18.73 -4.17
C CYS A 48 -9.47 19.73 -5.30
N ARG A 49 -9.25 19.34 -6.56
CA ARG A 49 -9.57 20.18 -7.73
C ARG A 49 -11.06 20.44 -7.88
N ALA A 50 -11.90 19.49 -7.49
CA ALA A 50 -13.36 19.63 -7.44
C ALA A 50 -13.83 20.51 -6.27
N GLY A 51 -12.93 20.95 -5.39
CA GLY A 51 -13.23 21.85 -4.28
C GLY A 51 -13.81 21.17 -3.03
N GLU A 52 -13.73 19.83 -2.93
CA GLU A 52 -14.17 19.12 -1.72
C GLU A 52 -13.38 19.53 -0.46
N PHE A 53 -12.16 20.01 -0.64
CA PHE A 53 -11.29 20.59 0.36
C PHE A 53 -10.23 21.46 -0.32
N THR A 54 -9.61 22.36 0.44
CA THR A 54 -8.65 23.33 -0.09
C THR A 54 -7.28 22.71 -0.36
N THR A 55 -6.49 23.39 -1.20
CA THR A 55 -5.09 23.01 -1.47
C THR A 55 -4.19 23.07 -0.22
N LYS A 56 -4.58 23.87 0.79
CA LYS A 56 -3.89 23.92 2.10
C LYS A 56 -4.13 22.66 2.93
N GLU A 57 -5.28 22.01 2.75
CA GLU A 57 -5.65 20.77 3.47
C GLU A 57 -5.09 19.52 2.78
N LEU A 58 -4.81 19.58 1.47
CA LEU A 58 -4.31 18.46 0.68
C LEU A 58 -3.10 17.73 1.31
N PRO A 59 -2.06 18.39 1.86
CA PRO A 59 -0.96 17.70 2.50
C PRO A 59 -1.40 16.80 3.66
N GLY A 60 -2.36 17.25 4.48
CA GLY A 60 -2.92 16.45 5.58
C GLY A 60 -3.61 15.19 5.07
N HIS A 61 -4.43 15.32 4.04
CA HIS A 61 -5.08 14.15 3.41
C HIS A 61 -4.07 13.17 2.78
N VAL A 62 -2.97 13.67 2.20
CA VAL A 62 -1.90 12.81 1.67
C VAL A 62 -1.20 12.05 2.79
N VAL A 63 -0.98 12.66 3.95
CA VAL A 63 -0.42 11.97 5.13
C VAL A 63 -1.34 10.86 5.61
N GLU A 64 -2.64 11.12 5.76
CA GLU A 64 -3.61 10.09 6.15
C GLU A 64 -3.70 8.97 5.11
N LEU A 65 -3.60 9.30 3.81
CA LEU A 65 -3.50 8.29 2.76
C LEU A 65 -2.24 7.44 2.92
N ARG A 66 -1.05 8.04 3.10
CA ARG A 66 0.21 7.30 3.27
C ARG A 66 0.19 6.34 4.46
N ARG A 67 -0.49 6.70 5.56
CA ARG A 67 -0.66 5.82 6.73
C ARG A 67 -1.44 4.53 6.41
N ARG A 68 -2.28 4.54 5.37
CA ARG A 68 -2.97 3.33 4.90
C ARG A 68 -2.09 2.44 4.01
N TYR A 69 -0.92 2.91 3.57
CA TYR A 69 -0.02 2.21 2.66
C TYR A 69 1.38 2.05 3.27
N LEU A 70 1.48 1.85 4.59
CA LEU A 70 2.76 1.75 5.30
C LEU A 70 3.63 0.60 4.79
N LEU A 71 3.02 -0.45 4.23
CA LEU A 71 3.72 -1.55 3.60
C LEU A 71 4.65 -1.07 2.46
N LEU A 72 4.31 0.02 1.76
CA LEU A 72 5.18 0.65 0.77
C LEU A 72 6.45 1.29 1.36
N SER A 73 6.50 1.53 2.67
CA SER A 73 7.69 2.04 3.36
C SER A 73 8.62 0.93 3.86
N ILE A 74 8.20 -0.33 3.77
CA ILE A 74 8.95 -1.49 4.26
C ILE A 74 9.64 -2.18 3.07
N PRO A 75 10.96 -2.48 3.14
CA PRO A 75 11.64 -3.29 2.13
C PRO A 75 11.00 -4.68 1.99
N THR A 76 10.83 -5.18 0.76
CA THR A 76 10.20 -6.49 0.49
C THR A 76 10.92 -7.66 1.14
N SER A 77 12.24 -7.55 1.35
CA SER A 77 13.02 -8.53 2.10
C SER A 77 12.58 -8.72 3.56
N ARG A 78 11.83 -7.77 4.13
CA ARG A 78 11.25 -7.85 5.49
C ARG A 78 9.80 -8.32 5.49
N TRP A 79 9.23 -8.62 4.33
CA TRP A 79 7.83 -9.04 4.20
C TRP A 79 7.66 -10.53 4.48
N VAL A 80 8.75 -11.28 4.32
CA VAL A 80 8.82 -12.72 4.48
C VAL A 80 9.62 -13.08 5.72
N MET A 81 9.27 -14.20 6.35
CA MET A 81 10.11 -14.82 7.35
C MET A 81 11.36 -15.36 6.65
N LEU A 82 12.53 -14.80 6.96
CA LEU A 82 13.80 -15.35 6.49
C LEU A 82 13.91 -16.81 6.96
N PRO A 83 14.45 -17.72 6.13
CA PRO A 83 14.86 -19.04 6.60
C PRO A 83 16.02 -18.96 7.59
#